data_AF-A0A2Z5WY98-F1
#
_entry.id   AF-A0A2Z5WY98-F1
#
_cell.length_a   1.000
_cell.length_b   1.000
_cell.length_c   1.000
_cell.angle_alpha   90.00
_cell.angle_beta   90.00
_cell.angle_gamma   90.00
#
_symmetry.space_group_name_H-M   'P 1'
#
loop_
_entity.id
_entity.type
_entity.pdbx_description
1 polymer ?
#
loop_
_entity_poly.entity_id
_entity_poly.type
_entity_poly.pdbx_seq_one_letter_code
_entity_poly.pdbx_strand_id
1 'polypeptide(L)'
;MASRTLVKNYLAQWMQMGKTVSLSSQSKQVHIYQILKGERYSTIFNNLWDEISTTKANEAYLSGTDQTISDLLSNQWEIIACARCNLLVPTLGVGPRVPVCCPCDDLPNHPNLDLVSPHVPVQLVTHLEALCDRLGQKPTEHEQLSNNVPDDVTYTSEEEDKQTIHNLRTSVLKLIKTNSSERL
;
A
#
# COMPACT_ATOMS: atom_id res chain seq x y z
N MET A 1 10.39 -17.00 -1.34
CA MET A 1 9.03 -17.60 -1.33
C MET A 1 8.02 -16.50 -1.10
N ALA A 2 7.06 -16.37 -2.00
CA ALA A 2 5.98 -15.40 -1.88
C ALA A 2 5.12 -15.71 -0.65
N SER A 3 4.87 -14.71 0.20
CA SER A 3 3.93 -14.86 1.30
C SER A 3 2.50 -14.77 0.77
N ARG A 4 1.55 -15.40 1.47
CA ARG A 4 0.11 -15.29 1.14
C ARG A 4 -0.35 -13.83 1.05
N THR A 5 0.19 -12.96 1.89
CA THR A 5 -0.05 -11.51 1.86
C THR A 5 0.49 -10.86 0.59
N LEU A 6 1.71 -11.23 0.14
CA LEU A 6 2.27 -10.71 -1.11
C LEU A 6 1.45 -11.13 -2.33
N VAL A 7 0.99 -12.38 -2.38
CA VAL A 7 0.13 -12.86 -3.47
C VAL A 7 -1.21 -12.11 -3.47
N LYS A 8 -1.80 -11.87 -2.28
CA LYS A 8 -3.00 -11.04 -2.14
C LYS A 8 -2.78 -9.62 -2.64
N ASN A 9 -1.66 -9.00 -2.28
CA ASN A 9 -1.32 -7.64 -2.69
C ASN A 9 -1.11 -7.57 -4.20
N TYR A 10 -0.42 -8.56 -4.78
CA TYR A 10 -0.23 -8.68 -6.21
C TYR A 10 -1.56 -8.79 -6.95
N LEU A 11 -2.46 -9.65 -6.48
CA LEU A 11 -3.80 -9.78 -7.06
C LEU A 11 -4.60 -8.47 -6.97
N ALA A 12 -4.52 -7.77 -5.84
CA ALA A 12 -5.18 -6.48 -5.68
C ALA A 12 -4.69 -5.47 -6.72
N GLN A 13 -3.37 -5.38 -6.94
CA GLN A 13 -2.78 -4.51 -7.96
C GLN A 13 -3.18 -4.95 -9.38
N TRP A 14 -3.23 -6.26 -9.64
CA TRP A 14 -3.70 -6.81 -10.92
C TRP A 14 -5.11 -6.33 -11.26
N MET A 15 -6.05 -6.44 -10.32
CA MET A 15 -7.42 -6.00 -10.53
C MET A 15 -7.57 -4.47 -10.59
N GLN A 16 -6.77 -3.72 -9.82
CA GLN A 16 -6.71 -2.26 -9.92
C GLN A 16 -6.25 -1.77 -11.30
N MET A 17 -5.47 -2.57 -12.02
CA MET A 17 -5.08 -2.32 -13.41
C MET A 17 -6.18 -2.66 -14.43
N GLY A 18 -7.39 -3.02 -13.97
CA GLY A 18 -8.51 -3.38 -14.83
C GLY A 18 -8.49 -4.84 -15.30
N LYS A 19 -7.52 -5.65 -14.84
CA LYS A 19 -7.42 -7.06 -15.21
C LYS A 19 -8.37 -7.93 -14.38
N THR A 20 -8.53 -9.18 -14.79
CA THR A 20 -9.56 -10.09 -14.27
C THR A 20 -8.96 -11.41 -13.76
N VAL A 21 -9.72 -12.12 -12.94
CA VAL A 21 -9.42 -13.50 -12.54
C VAL A 21 -10.47 -14.43 -13.11
N SER A 22 -10.04 -15.54 -13.69
CA SER A 22 -10.94 -16.60 -14.17
C SER A 22 -11.10 -17.67 -13.10
N LEU A 23 -12.33 -18.02 -12.73
CA LEU A 23 -12.66 -18.92 -11.60
C LEU A 23 -13.01 -20.37 -11.97
N SER A 24 -12.63 -20.83 -13.17
CA SER A 24 -12.82 -22.20 -13.68
C SER A 24 -12.38 -22.25 -15.15
N SER A 25 -12.14 -23.46 -15.70
CA SER A 25 -12.03 -23.68 -17.16
C SER A 25 -13.23 -23.18 -17.96
N GLN A 26 -14.39 -22.94 -17.33
CA GLN A 26 -15.55 -22.30 -17.97
C GLN A 26 -15.42 -20.77 -18.11
N SER A 27 -14.24 -20.18 -17.84
CA SER A 27 -13.91 -18.78 -18.16
C SER A 27 -14.81 -17.71 -17.53
N LYS A 28 -15.41 -17.98 -16.36
CA LYS A 28 -16.11 -16.94 -15.60
C LYS A 28 -15.08 -15.93 -15.09
N GLN A 29 -14.95 -14.82 -15.80
CA GLN A 29 -14.08 -13.71 -15.42
C GLN A 29 -14.74 -12.89 -14.32
N VAL A 30 -14.01 -12.65 -13.25
CA VAL A 30 -14.41 -11.78 -12.15
C VAL A 30 -13.51 -10.57 -12.12
N HIS A 31 -14.16 -9.42 -12.07
CA HIS A 31 -13.56 -8.11 -11.91
C HIS A 31 -14.25 -7.42 -10.73
N ILE A 32 -13.45 -6.81 -9.85
CA ILE A 32 -13.95 -6.03 -8.72
C ILE A 32 -13.48 -4.59 -8.91
N TYR A 33 -14.42 -3.68 -9.09
CA TYR A 33 -14.12 -2.26 -9.29
C TYR A 33 -13.59 -1.59 -8.02
N GLN A 34 -14.19 -1.91 -6.87
CA GLN A 34 -13.81 -1.34 -5.58
C GLN A 34 -12.93 -2.31 -4.79
N ILE A 35 -11.63 -2.34 -5.10
CA ILE A 35 -10.65 -3.17 -4.38
C ILE A 35 -10.33 -2.59 -3.00
N LEU A 36 -10.22 -1.27 -2.90
CA LEU A 36 -9.87 -0.55 -1.68
C LEU A 36 -11.10 0.19 -1.11
N LYS A 37 -11.25 0.17 0.21
CA LYS A 37 -12.24 0.95 0.96
C LYS A 37 -11.53 1.61 2.15
N GLY A 38 -11.12 2.86 1.96
CA GLY A 38 -10.32 3.59 2.94
C GLY A 38 -8.95 2.93 3.13
N GLU A 39 -8.59 2.63 4.37
CA GLU A 39 -7.30 2.02 4.74
C GLU A 39 -7.29 0.48 4.65
N ARG A 40 -8.32 -0.13 4.05
CA ARG A 40 -8.48 -1.59 4.01
C ARG A 40 -8.93 -2.06 2.63
N TYR A 41 -8.73 -3.35 2.37
CA TYR A 41 -9.39 -4.01 1.26
C TYR A 41 -10.91 -4.06 1.46
N SER A 42 -11.66 -3.96 0.36
CA SER A 42 -13.11 -4.13 0.41
C SER A 42 -13.48 -5.54 0.85
N THR A 43 -14.67 -5.69 1.43
CA THR A 43 -15.21 -6.98 1.84
C THR A 43 -15.39 -7.91 0.64
N ILE A 44 -15.83 -7.37 -0.49
CA ILE A 44 -16.00 -8.11 -1.75
C ILE A 44 -14.65 -8.71 -2.20
N PHE A 45 -13.57 -7.92 -2.17
CA PHE A 45 -12.24 -8.41 -2.51
C PHE A 45 -11.72 -9.45 -1.52
N ASN A 46 -11.91 -9.24 -0.21
CA ASN A 46 -11.49 -10.21 0.80
C ASN A 46 -12.21 -11.54 0.65
N ASN A 47 -13.53 -11.53 0.42
CA ASN A 47 -14.32 -12.74 0.22
C ASN A 47 -13.85 -13.51 -1.04
N LEU A 48 -13.60 -12.79 -2.14
CA LEU A 48 -13.04 -13.41 -3.35
C LEU A 48 -11.67 -14.02 -3.07
N TRP A 49 -10.78 -13.28 -2.41
CA TRP A 49 -9.46 -13.75 -2.05
C TRP A 49 -9.52 -15.02 -1.20
N ASP A 50 -10.39 -15.05 -0.20
CA ASP A 50 -10.55 -16.21 0.68
C ASP A 50 -11.04 -17.43 -0.13
N GLU A 51 -12.01 -17.25 -1.04
CA GLU A 51 -12.49 -18.32 -1.92
C GLU A 51 -11.39 -18.89 -2.84
N ILE A 52 -10.67 -18.02 -3.54
CA ILE A 52 -9.66 -18.46 -4.51
C ILE A 52 -8.36 -18.93 -3.86
N SER A 53 -8.03 -18.46 -2.67
CA SER A 53 -6.80 -18.90 -1.99
C SER A 53 -6.98 -20.17 -1.16
N THR A 54 -8.22 -20.65 -0.97
CA THR A 54 -8.51 -21.87 -0.19
C THR A 54 -9.10 -22.97 -1.05
N THR A 55 -10.25 -22.73 -1.68
CA THR A 55 -11.04 -23.77 -2.36
C THR A 55 -10.71 -23.87 -3.84
N LYS A 56 -10.44 -22.74 -4.50
CA LYS A 56 -10.30 -22.66 -5.97
C LYS A 56 -8.89 -22.31 -6.44
N ALA A 57 -7.87 -22.50 -5.62
CA ALA A 57 -6.50 -22.05 -5.95
C ALA A 57 -5.96 -22.67 -7.25
N ASN A 58 -6.24 -23.95 -7.49
CA ASN A 58 -5.80 -24.67 -8.69
C ASN A 58 -6.63 -24.33 -9.94
N GLU A 59 -7.84 -23.78 -9.75
CA GLU A 59 -8.77 -23.45 -10.83
C GLU A 59 -8.79 -21.96 -11.16
N ALA A 60 -8.21 -21.13 -10.29
CA ALA A 60 -8.17 -19.69 -10.43
C ALA A 60 -6.91 -19.26 -11.20
N TYR A 61 -7.11 -18.61 -12.35
CA TYR A 61 -6.04 -18.11 -13.22
C TYR A 61 -6.12 -16.60 -13.38
N LEU A 62 -4.98 -15.94 -13.51
CA LEU A 62 -4.89 -14.51 -13.82
C LEU A 62 -5.01 -14.29 -15.34
N SER A 63 -5.91 -13.41 -15.77
CA SER A 63 -6.15 -13.19 -17.20
C SER A 63 -4.92 -12.59 -17.90
N GLY A 64 -4.46 -13.23 -18.98
CA GLY A 64 -3.23 -12.83 -19.68
C GLY A 64 -1.96 -13.51 -19.16
N THR A 65 -2.08 -14.50 -18.27
CA THR A 65 -0.98 -15.35 -17.83
C THR A 65 -1.42 -16.82 -17.76
N ASP A 66 -0.47 -17.74 -17.77
CA ASP A 66 -0.72 -19.17 -17.57
C ASP A 66 -0.63 -19.60 -16.10
N GLN A 67 -0.46 -18.65 -15.18
CA GLN A 67 -0.19 -18.91 -13.77
C GLN A 67 -1.50 -19.07 -12.99
N THR A 68 -1.60 -20.13 -12.18
CA THR A 68 -2.69 -20.28 -11.21
C THR A 68 -2.37 -19.54 -9.90
N ILE A 69 -3.41 -19.28 -9.11
CA ILE A 69 -3.24 -18.81 -7.72
C ILE A 69 -2.47 -19.85 -6.88
N SER A 70 -2.67 -21.14 -7.13
CA SER A 70 -1.94 -22.22 -6.46
C SER A 70 -0.43 -22.15 -6.75
N ASP A 71 -0.06 -21.92 -8.02
CA ASP A 71 1.34 -21.75 -8.41
C ASP A 71 1.96 -20.59 -7.65
N LEU A 72 1.30 -19.43 -7.64
CA LEU A 72 1.78 -18.23 -6.96
C LEU A 72 1.91 -18.40 -5.44
N LEU A 73 1.09 -19.26 -4.84
CA LEU A 73 1.17 -19.60 -3.40
C LEU A 73 2.22 -20.67 -3.10
N SER A 74 2.77 -21.33 -4.11
CA SER A 74 3.82 -22.34 -3.95
C SER A 74 5.18 -21.72 -3.65
N ASN A 75 6.08 -22.52 -3.08
CA ASN A 75 7.42 -22.08 -2.68
C ASN A 75 8.33 -21.74 -3.87
N GLN A 76 7.93 -22.08 -5.09
CA GLN A 76 8.71 -21.87 -6.30
C GLN A 76 8.70 -20.40 -6.74
N TRP A 77 7.70 -19.64 -6.32
CA TRP A 77 7.50 -18.27 -6.73
C TRP A 77 7.98 -17.28 -5.67
N GLU A 78 8.48 -16.16 -6.18
CA GLU A 78 8.83 -14.97 -5.43
C GLU A 78 8.11 -13.79 -6.08
N ILE A 79 7.66 -12.84 -5.28
CA ILE A 79 7.01 -11.63 -5.79
C ILE A 79 7.96 -10.47 -5.53
N ILE A 80 8.40 -9.82 -6.60
CA ILE A 80 9.32 -8.69 -6.59
C ILE A 80 8.64 -7.43 -7.11
N ALA A 81 9.21 -6.26 -6.85
CA ALA A 81 8.75 -5.02 -7.43
C ALA A 81 9.34 -4.83 -8.84
N CYS A 82 8.50 -4.40 -9.78
CA CYS A 82 8.89 -4.03 -11.13
C CYS A 82 9.81 -2.80 -11.11
N ALA A 83 10.96 -2.87 -11.78
CA ALA A 83 11.90 -1.76 -11.86
C ALA A 83 11.34 -0.52 -12.59
N ARG A 84 10.34 -0.68 -13.46
CA ARG A 84 9.73 0.43 -14.23
C ARG A 84 8.66 1.19 -13.45
N CYS A 85 7.83 0.49 -12.69
CA CYS A 85 6.60 1.05 -12.13
C CYS A 85 6.27 0.60 -10.71
N ASN A 86 7.16 -0.17 -10.08
CA ASN A 86 7.03 -0.66 -8.71
C ASN A 86 5.83 -1.58 -8.43
N LEU A 87 5.10 -2.01 -9.48
CA LEU A 87 4.07 -3.05 -9.36
C LEU A 87 4.68 -4.39 -9.00
N LEU A 88 3.92 -5.21 -8.28
CA LEU A 88 4.31 -6.55 -7.90
C LEU A 88 4.31 -7.46 -9.15
N VAL A 89 5.37 -8.25 -9.29
CA VAL A 89 5.58 -9.19 -10.40
C VAL A 89 6.02 -10.54 -9.83
N PRO A 90 5.34 -11.64 -10.18
CA PRO A 90 5.77 -12.97 -9.79
C PRO A 90 6.97 -13.40 -10.64
N THR A 91 7.98 -14.01 -10.02
CA THR A 91 9.16 -14.59 -10.67
C THR A 91 9.48 -15.94 -10.05
N LEU A 92 10.07 -16.83 -10.83
CA LEU A 92 10.61 -18.08 -10.29
C LEU A 92 11.82 -17.76 -9.42
N GLY A 93 11.85 -18.29 -8.19
CA GLY A 93 12.94 -18.09 -7.24
C GLY A 93 14.20 -18.89 -7.61
N VAL A 94 14.04 -20.00 -8.34
CA VAL A 94 15.13 -20.87 -8.80
C VAL A 94 14.85 -21.32 -10.23
N GLY A 95 15.88 -21.30 -11.09
CA GLY A 95 15.79 -21.74 -12.49
C GLY A 95 15.90 -20.60 -13.52
N PRO A 96 15.75 -20.93 -14.82
CA PRO A 96 15.77 -19.93 -15.89
C PRO A 96 14.66 -18.91 -15.67
N ARG A 97 15.03 -17.63 -15.53
CA ARG A 97 14.06 -16.55 -15.45
C ARG A 97 13.45 -16.33 -16.82
N VAL A 98 12.33 -16.98 -17.08
CA VAL A 98 11.47 -16.59 -18.19
C VAL A 98 11.05 -15.13 -17.94
N PRO A 99 11.05 -14.25 -18.96
CA PRO A 99 10.58 -12.88 -18.79
C PRO A 99 9.14 -12.90 -18.30
N VAL A 100 8.92 -12.63 -17.02
CA VAL A 100 7.56 -12.45 -16.51
C VAL A 100 7.18 -11.01 -16.77
N CYS A 101 6.19 -10.82 -17.65
CA CYS A 101 5.69 -9.51 -17.98
C CYS A 101 5.04 -8.87 -16.75
N CYS A 102 5.46 -7.65 -16.46
CA CYS A 102 4.79 -6.79 -15.50
C CYS A 102 3.29 -6.71 -15.84
N PRO A 103 2.39 -6.56 -14.85
CA PRO A 103 0.98 -6.24 -15.11
C PRO A 103 0.77 -5.01 -16.01
N CYS A 104 1.81 -4.18 -16.15
CA CYS A 104 1.84 -2.97 -16.94
C CYS A 104 2.30 -3.15 -18.40
N ASP A 105 2.72 -4.35 -18.81
CA ASP A 105 3.42 -4.53 -20.08
C ASP A 105 2.51 -4.33 -21.31
N ASP A 106 1.25 -4.73 -21.19
CA ASP A 106 0.20 -4.60 -22.21
C ASP A 106 -0.56 -3.26 -22.14
N LEU A 107 -0.21 -2.37 -21.21
CA LEU A 107 -0.85 -1.06 -21.07
C LEU A 107 -0.01 0.03 -21.74
N PRO A 108 -0.49 0.64 -22.85
CA PRO A 108 0.30 1.57 -23.66
C PRO A 108 0.69 2.85 -22.91
N ASN A 109 -0.13 3.28 -21.94
CA ASN A 109 0.05 4.54 -21.22
C ASN A 109 0.62 4.34 -19.79
N HIS A 110 1.17 3.18 -19.45
CA HIS A 110 1.71 2.91 -18.11
C HIS A 110 3.25 2.96 -18.07
N PRO A 111 3.91 3.54 -17.04
CA PRO A 111 3.34 4.17 -15.86
C PRO A 111 2.70 5.52 -16.19
N ASN A 112 1.43 5.67 -15.80
CA ASN A 112 0.76 6.96 -15.86
C ASN A 112 1.03 7.69 -14.55
N LEU A 113 1.80 8.77 -14.60
CA LEU A 113 2.13 9.59 -13.43
C LEU A 113 1.04 10.60 -13.07
N ASP A 114 0.05 10.80 -13.94
CA ASP A 114 -1.09 11.70 -13.71
C ASP A 114 -2.17 11.03 -12.85
N LEU A 115 -2.14 9.70 -12.73
CA LEU A 115 -3.08 8.92 -11.95
C LEU A 115 -2.38 8.26 -10.75
N VAL A 116 -3.16 7.99 -9.71
CA VAL A 116 -2.69 7.23 -8.56
C VAL A 116 -2.34 5.81 -9.02
N SER A 117 -1.08 5.43 -8.84
CA SER A 117 -0.62 4.08 -9.16
C SER A 117 -1.34 3.02 -8.30
N PRO A 118 -1.51 1.79 -8.80
CA PRO A 118 -2.06 0.73 -8.00
C PRO A 118 -1.27 0.51 -6.72
N HIS A 119 -1.97 0.43 -5.60
CA HIS A 119 -1.36 0.44 -4.28
C HIS A 119 -2.07 -0.52 -3.33
N VAL A 120 -1.35 -0.88 -2.28
CA VAL A 120 -1.89 -1.61 -1.14
C VAL A 120 -2.59 -0.63 -0.19
N PRO A 121 -3.52 -1.10 0.65
CA PRO A 121 -4.15 -0.25 1.65
C PRO A 121 -3.08 0.42 2.53
N VAL A 122 -3.15 1.75 2.64
CA VAL A 122 -2.23 2.54 3.45
C VAL A 122 -2.85 2.75 4.82
N GLN A 123 -2.12 2.40 5.88
CA GLN A 123 -2.53 2.70 7.27
C GLN A 123 -2.07 4.12 7.62
N LEU A 124 -2.89 5.11 7.28
CA LEU A 124 -2.53 6.52 7.43
C LEU A 124 -2.56 6.95 8.90
N VAL A 125 -3.60 6.57 9.65
CA VAL A 125 -3.76 6.99 11.06
C VAL A 125 -2.58 6.54 11.92
N THR A 126 -2.23 5.26 11.88
CA THR A 126 -1.12 4.72 12.69
C THR A 126 0.23 5.33 12.30
N HIS A 127 0.42 5.61 11.02
CA HIS A 127 1.65 6.23 10.54
C HIS A 127 1.75 7.70 10.98
N LEU A 128 0.63 8.44 10.94
CA LEU A 128 0.58 9.81 11.44
C LEU A 128 0.77 9.88 12.95
N GLU A 129 0.20 8.97 13.71
CA GLU A 129 0.43 8.86 15.16
C GLU A 129 1.92 8.63 15.45
N ALA A 130 2.55 7.65 14.79
CA ALA A 130 3.98 7.38 14.95
C ALA A 130 4.85 8.59 14.55
N LEU A 131 4.47 9.34 13.51
CA LEU A 131 5.15 10.57 13.14
C LEU A 131 4.98 11.67 14.20
N CYS A 132 3.77 11.85 14.72
CA CYS A 132 3.50 12.83 15.78
C CYS A 132 4.28 12.50 17.05
N ASP A 133 4.34 11.23 17.44
CA ASP A 133 5.09 10.78 18.61
C ASP A 133 6.58 11.05 18.44
N ARG A 134 7.15 10.75 17.26
CA ARG A 134 8.55 11.07 16.94
C ARG A 134 8.84 12.57 16.97
N LEU A 135 7.94 13.39 16.44
CA LEU A 135 8.10 14.85 16.45
C LEU A 135 7.97 15.42 17.86
N GLY A 136 7.08 14.85 18.69
CA GLY A 136 6.93 15.21 20.11
C GLY A 136 8.08 14.74 20.98
N GLN A 137 8.82 13.72 20.55
CA GLN A 137 10.03 13.21 21.21
C GLN A 137 11.31 13.94 20.81
N LYS A 138 11.27 15.02 20.00
CA LYS A 138 12.47 15.80 19.71
C LYS A 138 13.09 16.21 21.05
N PRO A 139 14.26 15.65 21.44
CA PRO A 139 14.89 16.05 22.67
C PRO A 139 15.33 17.49 22.47
N THR A 140 15.03 18.34 23.44
CA THR A 140 15.74 19.59 23.65
C THR A 140 17.18 19.23 24.04
N GLU A 141 17.98 18.74 23.10
CA GLU A 141 19.42 18.68 23.25
C GLU A 141 19.94 20.10 23.04
N HIS A 142 19.92 20.88 24.11
CA HIS A 142 20.84 21.98 24.27
C HIS A 142 21.21 22.15 25.74
N GLU A 143 22.27 21.44 26.15
CA GLU A 143 23.25 21.85 27.17
C GLU A 143 24.39 20.81 27.13
N GLN A 144 25.67 21.10 26.87
CA GLN A 144 26.50 22.27 27.14
C GLN A 144 27.73 22.32 26.19
N LEU A 145 28.12 23.52 25.73
CA LEU A 145 29.51 24.07 25.73
C LEU A 145 29.60 25.43 24.99
N SER A 146 29.46 26.50 25.78
CA SER A 146 30.16 27.81 25.77
C SER A 146 30.69 28.43 24.44
N ASN A 147 30.18 29.60 24.05
CA ASN A 147 30.83 30.93 24.23
C ASN A 147 30.33 32.04 23.27
N ASN A 148 29.85 33.13 23.87
CA ASN A 148 29.88 34.56 23.45
C ASN A 148 29.39 35.00 22.06
N VAL A 149 28.18 35.57 21.99
CA VAL A 149 27.81 36.73 21.14
C VAL A 149 26.74 37.57 21.88
N PRO A 150 26.82 38.92 21.90
CA PRO A 150 25.90 39.76 22.67
C PRO A 150 24.62 40.15 21.91
N ASP A 151 23.58 40.35 22.72
CA ASP A 151 22.35 41.14 22.56
C ASP A 151 21.80 41.43 21.16
N ASP A 152 20.63 40.84 20.89
CA ASP A 152 19.41 41.49 20.39
C ASP A 152 18.59 40.47 19.59
N VAL A 153 17.46 40.03 20.14
CA VAL A 153 16.08 40.11 19.62
C VAL A 153 15.25 39.10 20.42
N THR A 154 14.37 39.63 21.27
CA THR A 154 13.32 38.90 21.98
C THR A 154 12.43 38.16 20.96
N TYR A 155 12.48 36.82 20.93
CA TYR A 155 11.45 35.99 20.31
C TYR A 155 10.92 35.00 21.35
N THR A 156 9.62 35.09 21.60
CA THR A 156 8.94 34.50 22.74
C THR A 156 8.75 32.98 22.60
N SER A 157 9.16 32.30 23.68
CA SER A 157 8.37 31.33 24.44
C SER A 157 8.15 29.93 23.84
N GLU A 158 8.92 28.97 24.35
CA GLU A 158 8.73 27.52 24.16
C GLU A 158 7.32 27.01 24.52
N GLU A 159 6.54 27.78 25.30
CA GLU A 159 5.14 27.46 25.60
C GLU A 159 4.20 27.77 24.44
N GLU A 160 4.48 28.81 23.64
CA GLU A 160 3.72 29.12 22.43
C GLU A 160 3.90 28.02 21.38
N ASP A 161 5.10 27.45 21.26
CA ASP A 161 5.38 26.33 20.35
C ASP A 161 4.64 25.05 20.76
N LYS A 162 4.66 24.68 22.04
CA LYS A 162 3.94 23.50 22.54
C LYS A 162 2.43 23.63 22.36
N GLN A 163 1.89 24.81 22.65
CA GLN A 163 0.46 25.07 22.48
C GLN A 163 0.07 25.07 21.00
N THR A 164 0.92 25.60 20.12
CA THR A 164 0.70 25.58 18.66
C THR A 164 0.69 24.16 18.11
N ILE A 165 1.62 23.30 18.54
CA ILE A 165 1.66 21.89 18.15
C ILE A 165 0.41 21.15 18.66
N HIS A 166 -0.02 21.40 19.90
CA HIS A 166 -1.23 20.81 20.46
C HIS A 166 -2.50 21.23 19.69
N ASN A 167 -2.61 22.51 19.32
CA ASN A 167 -3.71 23.04 18.53
C ASN A 167 -3.73 22.48 17.10
N LEU A 168 -2.54 22.27 16.49
CA LEU A 168 -2.42 21.60 15.20
C LEU A 168 -2.92 20.15 15.29
N ARG A 169 -2.46 19.40 16.31
CA ARG A 169 -2.85 18.00 16.55
C ARG A 169 -4.36 17.86 16.68
N THR A 170 -5.00 18.70 17.49
CA THR A 170 -6.45 18.68 17.70
C THR A 170 -7.23 19.05 16.44
N SER A 171 -6.74 20.00 15.64
CA SER A 171 -7.37 20.40 14.38
C SER A 171 -7.31 19.28 13.33
N VAL A 172 -6.16 18.61 13.19
CA VAL A 172 -5.99 17.47 12.27
C VAL A 172 -6.87 16.29 12.66
N LEU A 173 -6.91 15.93 13.95
CA LEU A 173 -7.78 14.86 14.44
C LEU A 173 -9.26 15.17 14.20
N LYS A 174 -9.68 16.42 14.34
CA LYS A 174 -11.06 16.84 14.09
C LYS A 174 -11.44 16.68 12.63
N LEU A 175 -10.57 17.06 11.70
CA LEU A 175 -10.77 16.92 10.24
C LEU A 175 -10.87 15.47 9.80
N ILE A 176 -10.06 14.58 10.39
CA ILE A 176 -10.13 13.13 10.12
C ILE A 176 -11.47 12.59 10.62
N LYS A 177 -11.89 12.98 11.81
CA LYS A 177 -13.13 12.49 12.44
C LYS A 177 -14.38 12.92 11.67
N THR A 178 -14.43 14.15 11.16
CA THR A 178 -15.52 14.62 10.29
C THR A 178 -15.55 13.87 8.96
N ASN A 179 -14.40 13.63 8.32
CA ASN A 179 -14.33 12.87 7.07
C ASN A 179 -14.72 11.39 7.23
N SER A 180 -14.48 10.80 8.40
CA SER A 180 -14.93 9.43 8.70
C SER A 180 -16.44 9.34 8.99
N SER A 181 -17.07 10.43 9.45
CA SER A 181 -18.49 10.44 9.81
C SER A 181 -19.42 10.75 8.63
N GLU A 182 -18.92 11.41 7.58
CA GLU A 182 -19.66 11.70 6.33
C GLU A 182 -19.63 10.56 5.31
N ARG A 183 -18.93 9.44 5.59
CA ARG A 183 -18.81 8.26 4.70
C ARG A 183 -19.61 7.03 5.17
N LEU A 184 -20.66 7.23 5.97
CA LEU A 184 -21.63 6.21 6.38
C LEU A 184 -22.89 6.28 5.52
#